data_AF-A0A954D289-F1
#
_entry.id   AF-A0A954D289-F1
#
_cell.length_a   1.000
_cell.length_b   1.000
_cell.length_c   1.000
_cell.angle_alpha   90.00
_cell.angle_beta   90.00
_cell.angle_gamma   90.00
#
_symmetry.space_group_name_H-M   'P 1'
#
loop_
_entity.id
_entity.type
_entity.pdbx_description
1 polymer ?
#
loop_
_entity_poly.entity_id
_entity_poly.type
_entity_poly.pdbx_seq_one_letter_code
_entity_poly.pdbx_strand_id
1 'polypeptide(L)'
;MKSPRRSPELRKLLSTCEDLQQIRTRLSDPELAREARTRLRRQSQRKHDQLTRDLRAYQFRGPLARVVQTFPLAPEHFQILAVLLYRQTRCEDPALQGRLVLAAIFESAYDVLARADLLLPDAPLRASGLVVLEDDEENPDDVLEARFVLSEEALDGFRQEVAGRRSAARRPGRHDPYASNRELLVDLHVIQNLYQQRSDRVFSHDRWHRLHNTTYRPGRSLSMRIEAAWTRLRARLEATENAAKLPAMRLMREYALTEEEMVIIIHLLFKELYEGSAYADVADLLKLISRSETDLIQNRRIAAEGSSLLKHDILRLEPMIEGRSLTGESSLADWVVNYLFGSNVVEDIRADERIDWHVYLHQLEDTSGFYR
;
A
#
# COMPACT_ATOMS: atom_id res chain seq x y z
N MET A 1 29.37 0.44 -23.66
CA MET A 1 28.12 0.96 -23.08
C MET A 1 28.48 1.98 -22.00
N LYS A 2 28.11 3.25 -22.17
CA LYS A 2 28.37 4.30 -21.15
C LYS A 2 27.39 4.10 -20.00
N SER A 3 27.90 3.88 -18.78
CA SER A 3 27.08 3.84 -17.56
C SER A 3 26.15 5.06 -17.55
N PRO A 4 24.83 4.92 -17.32
CA PRO A 4 23.96 6.06 -17.16
C PRO A 4 24.50 6.93 -16.03
N ARG A 5 24.71 8.21 -16.32
CA ARG A 5 25.21 9.18 -15.35
C ARG A 5 24.21 9.23 -14.18
N ARG A 6 24.68 8.90 -12.96
CA ARG A 6 23.95 9.11 -11.69
C ARG A 6 23.33 10.51 -11.71
N SER A 7 22.08 10.66 -11.28
CA SER A 7 21.39 11.97 -11.23
C SER A 7 22.19 12.94 -10.33
N PRO A 8 22.92 13.90 -10.89
CA PRO A 8 23.76 14.81 -10.08
C PRO A 8 22.90 15.75 -9.23
N GLU A 9 21.64 15.96 -9.62
CA GLU A 9 20.66 16.84 -9.00
C GLU A 9 20.07 16.24 -7.72
N LEU A 10 19.65 14.96 -7.71
CA LEU A 10 19.21 14.29 -6.49
C LEU A 10 20.33 14.22 -5.46
N ARG A 11 21.56 13.93 -5.91
CA ARG A 11 22.73 13.94 -5.04
C ARG A 11 22.94 15.31 -4.38
N LYS A 12 22.73 16.39 -5.13
CA LYS A 12 22.81 17.77 -4.62
C LYS A 12 21.74 18.04 -3.56
N LEU A 13 20.50 17.58 -3.76
CA LEU A 13 19.42 17.69 -2.78
C LEU A 13 19.78 16.95 -1.49
N LEU A 14 20.16 15.67 -1.58
CA LEU A 14 20.54 14.86 -0.42
C LEU A 14 21.75 15.45 0.30
N SER A 15 22.78 15.92 -0.41
CA SER A 15 23.93 16.60 0.22
C SER A 15 23.54 17.90 0.93
N THR A 16 22.52 18.61 0.42
CA THR A 16 22.02 19.83 1.08
C THR A 16 21.29 19.49 2.38
N CYS A 17 20.56 18.36 2.42
CA CYS A 17 19.96 17.84 3.64
C CYS A 17 21.03 17.40 4.66
N GLU A 18 22.08 16.70 4.22
CA GLU A 18 23.22 16.32 5.07
C GLU A 18 23.93 17.56 5.64
N ASP A 19 24.19 18.58 4.82
CA ASP A 19 24.76 19.86 5.27
C ASP A 19 23.89 20.54 6.34
N LEU A 20 22.56 20.56 6.13
CA LEU A 20 21.60 21.12 7.10
C LEU A 20 21.65 20.36 8.42
N GLN A 21 21.68 19.03 8.38
CA GLN A 21 21.79 18.20 9.57
C GLN A 21 23.10 18.47 10.33
N GLN A 22 24.24 18.56 9.63
CA GLN A 22 25.53 18.90 10.24
C GLN A 22 25.53 20.28 10.89
N ILE A 23 24.92 21.29 10.24
CA ILE A 23 24.80 22.64 10.80
C ILE A 23 23.97 22.60 12.08
N ARG A 24 22.87 21.84 12.11
CA ARG A 24 22.00 21.71 13.29
C ARG A 24 22.70 20.99 14.45
N THR A 25 23.42 19.91 14.17
CA THR A 25 24.23 19.22 15.19
C THR A 25 25.29 20.14 15.82
N ARG A 26 25.86 21.08 15.03
CA ARG A 26 26.76 22.10 15.58
C ARG A 26 26.03 23.18 16.36
N LEU A 27 24.80 23.53 15.97
CA LEU A 27 23.98 24.52 16.68
C LEU A 27 23.50 24.03 18.04
N SER A 28 23.33 22.70 18.22
CA SER A 28 22.97 22.09 19.50
C SER A 28 24.10 22.09 20.53
N ASP A 29 25.33 22.45 20.14
CA ASP A 29 26.46 22.56 21.06
C ASP A 29 26.24 23.75 22.03
N PRO A 30 26.18 23.52 23.35
CA PRO A 30 25.99 24.57 24.34
C PRO A 30 27.20 25.51 24.45
N GLU A 31 28.41 25.04 24.14
CA GLU A 31 29.66 25.81 24.26
C GLU A 31 29.91 26.74 23.06
N LEU A 32 29.06 26.66 22.04
CA LEU A 32 29.21 27.44 20.83
C LEU A 32 29.06 28.95 21.08
N ALA A 33 30.11 29.70 20.74
CA ALA A 33 30.10 31.16 20.85
C ALA A 33 28.91 31.81 20.10
N ARG A 34 28.35 32.89 20.67
CA ARG A 34 27.16 33.58 20.13
C ARG A 34 27.31 34.01 18.67
N GLU A 35 28.49 34.48 18.29
CA GLU A 35 28.80 34.88 16.91
C GLU A 35 28.79 33.69 15.95
N ALA A 36 29.42 32.57 16.34
CA ALA A 36 29.40 31.33 15.59
C ALA A 36 27.97 30.78 15.44
N ARG A 37 27.17 30.82 16.50
CA ARG A 37 25.74 30.44 16.47
C ARG A 37 24.94 31.29 15.49
N THR A 38 25.17 32.61 15.48
CA THR A 38 24.51 33.54 14.55
C THR A 38 24.89 33.26 13.09
N ARG A 39 26.18 32.97 12.84
CA ARG A 39 26.68 32.60 11.52
C ARG A 39 26.08 31.28 11.02
N LEU A 40 26.04 30.26 11.87
CA LEU A 40 25.47 28.96 11.54
C LEU A 40 23.96 29.05 11.28
N ARG A 41 23.20 29.85 12.04
CA ARG A 41 21.78 30.11 11.75
C ARG A 41 21.54 30.74 10.39
N ARG A 42 22.34 31.77 10.04
CA ARG A 42 22.28 32.37 8.71
C ARG A 42 22.64 31.37 7.61
N GLN A 43 23.62 30.50 7.87
CA GLN A 43 24.00 29.44 6.93
C GLN A 43 22.89 28.39 6.77
N SER A 44 22.27 27.96 7.88
CA SER A 44 21.12 27.06 7.92
C SER A 44 19.98 27.61 7.08
N GLN A 45 19.58 28.86 7.31
CA GLN A 45 18.51 29.51 6.55
C GLN A 45 18.83 29.55 5.05
N ARG A 46 20.05 29.95 4.67
CA ARG A 46 20.47 29.98 3.25
C ARG A 46 20.41 28.60 2.59
N LYS A 47 20.81 27.55 3.32
CA LYS A 47 20.75 26.16 2.84
C LYS A 47 19.32 25.65 2.75
N HIS A 48 18.45 26.04 3.68
CA HIS A 48 17.02 25.74 3.62
C HIS A 48 16.36 26.43 2.42
N ASP A 49 16.63 27.73 2.18
CA ASP A 49 16.14 28.46 1.01
C ASP A 49 16.68 27.87 -0.30
N GLN A 50 17.92 27.37 -0.29
CA GLN A 50 18.51 26.64 -1.41
C GLN A 50 17.78 25.31 -1.65
N LEU A 51 17.54 24.52 -0.61
CA LEU A 51 16.80 23.26 -0.70
C LEU A 51 15.40 23.50 -1.28
N THR A 52 14.68 24.51 -0.78
CA THR A 52 13.34 24.86 -1.27
C THR A 52 13.35 25.19 -2.76
N ARG A 53 14.33 25.97 -3.24
CA ARG A 53 14.47 26.30 -4.66
C ARG A 53 14.85 25.09 -5.51
N ASP A 54 15.85 24.33 -5.06
CA ASP A 54 16.33 23.15 -5.78
C ASP A 54 15.24 22.08 -5.85
N LEU A 55 14.47 21.86 -4.78
CA LEU A 55 13.37 20.90 -4.74
C LEU A 55 12.23 21.28 -5.69
N ARG A 56 11.87 22.57 -5.78
CA ARG A 56 10.86 23.06 -6.74
C ARG A 56 11.31 22.92 -8.18
N ALA A 57 12.61 23.07 -8.44
CA ALA A 57 13.18 22.89 -9.78
C ALA A 57 13.38 21.41 -10.15
N TYR A 58 13.45 20.53 -9.15
CA TYR A 58 13.72 19.12 -9.37
C TYR A 58 12.49 18.39 -9.91
N GLN A 59 12.70 17.69 -11.03
CA GLN A 59 11.68 16.81 -11.60
C GLN A 59 11.99 15.37 -11.21
N PHE A 60 11.32 14.92 -10.14
CA PHE A 60 11.32 13.50 -9.77
C PHE A 60 10.90 12.64 -10.96
N ARG A 61 11.48 11.45 -11.06
CA ARG A 61 11.16 10.46 -12.09
C ARG A 61 10.58 9.20 -11.45
N GLY A 62 10.09 8.29 -12.31
CA GLY A 62 9.60 6.98 -11.86
C GLY A 62 8.42 7.04 -10.87
N PRO A 63 8.35 6.09 -9.93
CA PRO A 63 7.29 6.02 -8.91
C PRO A 63 7.23 7.26 -8.02
N LEU A 64 8.38 7.82 -7.62
CA LEU A 64 8.45 9.02 -6.78
C LEU A 64 7.82 10.25 -7.45
N ALA A 65 7.95 10.38 -8.77
CA ALA A 65 7.30 11.46 -9.51
C ALA A 65 5.78 11.49 -9.30
N ARG A 66 5.14 10.32 -9.35
CA ARG A 66 3.69 10.20 -9.18
C ARG A 66 3.29 10.58 -7.76
N VAL A 67 4.03 10.05 -6.79
CA VAL A 67 3.78 10.34 -5.37
C VAL A 67 3.90 11.83 -5.08
N VAL A 68 4.97 12.48 -5.54
CA VAL A 68 5.20 13.92 -5.30
C VAL A 68 4.17 14.80 -6.03
N GLN A 69 3.65 14.36 -7.17
CA GLN A 69 2.57 15.06 -7.88
C GLN A 69 1.23 14.97 -7.14
N THR A 70 0.93 13.80 -6.55
CA THR A 70 -0.32 13.60 -5.79
C THR A 70 -0.24 14.19 -4.39
N PHE A 71 0.93 14.12 -3.76
CA PHE A 71 1.18 14.56 -2.39
C PHE A 71 2.31 15.60 -2.41
N PRO A 72 2.00 16.90 -2.53
CA PRO A 72 3.01 17.93 -2.63
C PRO A 72 3.89 17.97 -1.39
N LEU A 73 5.17 17.64 -1.55
CA LEU A 73 6.13 17.59 -0.46
C LEU A 73 6.74 18.97 -0.20
N ALA A 74 6.49 19.52 0.99
CA ALA A 74 7.24 20.66 1.51
C ALA A 74 8.71 20.29 1.81
N PRO A 75 9.62 21.28 1.91
CA PRO A 75 11.06 21.04 2.20
C PRO A 75 11.32 20.24 3.48
N GLU A 76 10.46 20.38 4.50
CA GLU A 76 10.54 19.63 5.76
C GLU A 76 10.27 18.14 5.52
N HIS A 77 9.27 17.81 4.69
CA HIS A 77 8.98 16.42 4.34
C HIS A 77 10.18 15.77 3.63
N PHE A 78 10.85 16.51 2.75
CA PHE A 78 12.04 16.00 2.06
C PHE A 78 13.23 15.81 3.03
N GLN A 79 13.37 16.67 4.04
CA GLN A 79 14.38 16.48 5.09
C GLN A 79 14.07 15.25 5.95
N ILE A 80 12.81 14.97 6.28
CA ILE A 80 12.41 13.73 6.97
C ILE A 80 12.82 12.51 6.14
N LEU A 81 12.49 12.50 4.84
CA LEU A 81 12.88 11.41 3.94
C LEU A 81 14.40 11.22 3.89
N ALA A 82 15.17 12.31 3.85
CA ALA A 82 16.63 12.23 3.84
C ALA A 82 17.20 11.63 5.14
N VAL A 83 16.65 12.01 6.30
CA VAL A 83 17.05 11.45 7.61
C VAL A 83 16.78 9.96 7.67
N LEU A 84 15.58 9.53 7.28
CA LEU A 84 15.21 8.11 7.29
C LEU A 84 16.00 7.31 6.24
N LEU A 85 16.24 7.87 5.05
CA LEU A 85 17.08 7.25 4.02
C LEU A 85 18.53 7.04 4.50
N TYR A 86 19.07 8.04 5.19
CA TYR A 86 20.40 7.96 5.79
C TYR A 86 20.47 6.85 6.84
N ARG A 87 19.46 6.76 7.73
CA ARG A 87 19.35 5.68 8.72
C ARG A 87 19.27 4.31 8.06
N GLN A 88 18.36 4.12 7.10
CA GLN A 88 18.14 2.86 6.38
C GLN A 88 19.41 2.33 5.69
N THR A 89 20.30 3.23 5.24
CA THR A 89 21.50 2.85 4.49
C THR A 89 22.74 2.62 5.36
N ARG A 90 22.70 2.98 6.65
CA ARG A 90 23.89 2.97 7.52
C ARG A 90 23.71 2.32 8.88
N CYS A 91 22.48 2.04 9.29
CA CYS A 91 22.19 1.46 10.60
C CYS A 91 21.55 0.09 10.44
N GLU A 92 21.85 -0.82 11.38
CA GLU A 92 21.21 -2.14 11.46
C GLU A 92 19.74 -2.02 11.87
N ASP A 93 19.44 -1.05 12.76
CA ASP A 93 18.10 -0.64 13.11
C ASP A 93 17.74 0.64 12.32
N PRO A 94 16.91 0.53 11.26
CA PRO A 94 16.57 1.64 10.40
C PRO A 94 15.53 2.58 11.01
N ALA A 95 14.78 2.13 12.01
CA ALA A 95 13.67 2.88 12.54
C ALA A 95 14.10 3.99 13.48
N LEU A 96 13.30 5.05 13.51
CA LEU A 96 13.61 6.21 14.31
C LEU A 96 12.34 6.77 14.97
N GLN A 97 12.41 7.03 16.27
CA GLN A 97 11.32 7.66 17.00
C GLN A 97 10.95 9.03 16.40
N GLY A 98 9.66 9.34 16.34
CA GLY A 98 9.15 10.60 15.76
C GLY A 98 9.80 11.85 16.33
N ARG A 99 10.06 11.88 17.64
CA ARG A 99 10.81 12.96 18.30
C ARG A 99 12.22 13.14 17.74
N LEU A 100 12.92 12.04 17.45
CA LEU A 100 14.29 12.06 16.94
C LEU A 100 14.31 12.46 15.46
N VAL A 101 13.30 12.01 14.69
CA VAL A 101 13.09 12.45 13.30
C VAL A 101 12.92 13.97 13.25
N LEU A 102 12.03 14.53 14.07
CA LEU A 102 11.75 15.97 14.08
C LEU A 102 12.88 16.78 14.71
N ALA A 103 13.54 16.28 15.75
CA ALA A 103 14.70 16.93 16.37
C ALA A 103 15.91 17.02 15.42
N ALA A 104 16.00 16.17 14.40
CA ALA A 104 16.99 16.32 13.33
C ALA A 104 16.69 17.53 12.40
N ILE A 105 15.47 18.08 12.47
CA ILE A 105 14.95 19.11 11.56
C ILE A 105 14.69 20.44 12.27
N PHE A 106 14.27 20.41 13.52
CA PHE A 106 13.87 21.59 14.27
C PHE A 106 14.83 21.88 15.42
N GLU A 107 15.09 23.17 15.69
CA GLU A 107 16.07 23.60 16.70
C GLU A 107 15.49 23.59 18.12
N SER A 108 14.17 23.72 18.28
CA SER A 108 13.53 23.83 19.59
C SER A 108 12.52 22.71 19.84
N ALA A 109 12.36 22.33 21.11
CA ALA A 109 11.33 21.38 21.52
C ALA A 109 9.91 21.89 21.21
N TYR A 110 9.71 23.21 21.22
CA TYR A 110 8.44 23.81 20.81
C TYR A 110 8.15 23.57 19.33
N ASP A 111 9.14 23.76 18.46
CA ASP A 111 8.99 23.51 17.02
C ASP A 111 8.76 22.02 16.73
N VAL A 112 9.42 21.12 17.48
CA VAL A 112 9.17 19.68 17.40
C VAL A 112 7.71 19.36 17.71
N LEU A 113 7.16 19.90 18.81
CA LEU A 113 5.76 19.71 19.19
C LEU A 113 4.80 20.32 18.17
N ALA A 114 5.08 21.55 17.73
CA ALA A 114 4.26 22.27 16.76
C ALA A 114 4.25 21.62 15.37
N ARG A 115 5.29 20.82 15.07
CA ARG A 115 5.47 20.15 13.76
C ARG A 115 5.28 18.64 13.81
N ALA A 116 4.68 18.13 14.89
CA ALA A 116 4.22 16.75 14.98
C ALA A 116 3.19 16.41 13.87
N ASP A 117 2.51 17.44 13.33
CA ASP A 117 1.59 17.33 12.18
C ASP A 117 2.23 16.70 10.95
N LEU A 118 3.55 16.84 10.75
CA LEU A 118 4.28 16.26 9.63
C LEU A 118 4.36 14.73 9.65
N LEU A 119 4.09 14.10 10.80
CA LEU A 119 4.15 12.65 11.02
C LEU A 119 2.78 12.01 11.25
N LEU A 120 1.70 12.81 11.24
CA LEU A 120 0.34 12.28 11.39
C LEU A 120 -0.08 11.42 10.18
N PRO A 121 -1.06 10.51 10.33
CA PRO A 121 -1.48 9.62 9.24
C PRO A 121 -1.94 10.32 7.95
N ASP A 122 -2.47 11.54 8.06
CA ASP A 122 -2.93 12.38 6.95
C ASP A 122 -1.83 13.28 6.37
N ALA A 123 -0.66 13.36 7.01
CA ALA A 123 0.48 14.10 6.51
C ALA A 123 0.96 13.52 5.16
N PRO A 124 1.47 14.34 4.22
CA PRO A 124 1.87 13.91 2.89
C PRO A 124 2.77 12.66 2.86
N LEU A 125 3.71 12.52 3.80
CA LEU A 125 4.63 11.38 3.87
C LEU A 125 3.95 10.06 4.25
N ARG A 126 3.02 10.12 5.21
CA ARG A 126 2.27 8.96 5.71
C ARG A 126 1.13 8.60 4.77
N ALA A 127 0.40 9.60 4.29
CA ALA A 127 -0.71 9.43 3.36
C ALA A 127 -0.25 8.87 2.00
N SER A 128 0.96 9.22 1.56
CA SER A 128 1.57 8.65 0.36
C SER A 128 2.16 7.25 0.53
N GLY A 129 2.33 6.79 1.78
CA GLY A 129 3.03 5.56 2.09
C GLY A 129 4.54 5.63 1.87
N LEU A 130 5.15 6.82 1.80
CA LEU A 130 6.61 6.94 1.73
C LEU A 130 7.28 6.67 3.08
N VAL A 131 6.58 7.01 4.16
CA VAL A 131 7.01 6.77 5.53
C VAL A 131 5.93 5.93 6.20
N VAL A 132 6.35 4.83 6.84
CA VAL A 132 5.49 3.91 7.58
C VAL A 132 5.98 3.79 9.02
N LEU A 133 5.16 3.19 9.88
CA LEU A 133 5.57 2.87 11.25
C LEU A 133 6.22 1.48 11.23
N GLU A 134 7.24 1.28 12.07
CA GLU A 134 7.95 0.00 12.18
C GLU A 134 7.08 -1.04 12.90
N ASP A 135 6.51 -0.65 14.03
CA ASP A 135 5.49 -1.43 14.70
C ASP A 135 4.18 -1.20 13.92
N ASP A 136 3.44 -2.25 13.56
CA ASP A 136 2.18 -2.19 12.80
C ASP A 136 1.05 -1.35 13.47
N GLU A 137 1.37 -0.63 14.54
CA GLU A 137 0.57 0.39 15.19
C GLU A 137 0.34 1.59 14.28
N GLU A 138 -0.70 1.57 13.46
CA GLU A 138 -1.00 2.67 12.53
C GLU A 138 -1.31 4.02 13.17
N ASN A 139 -1.71 4.02 14.44
CA ASN A 139 -2.06 5.23 15.18
C ASN A 139 -1.48 5.13 16.59
N PRO A 140 -0.21 5.52 16.75
CA PRO A 140 0.43 5.54 18.05
C PRO A 140 -0.31 6.54 18.94
N ASP A 141 -0.53 6.21 20.21
CA ASP A 141 -1.13 7.13 21.19
C ASP A 141 -0.28 8.41 21.31
N ASP A 142 1.03 8.31 21.07
CA ASP A 142 1.95 9.44 20.90
C ASP A 142 2.79 9.29 19.62
N VAL A 143 2.51 10.14 18.62
CA VAL A 143 3.23 10.20 17.35
C VAL A 143 4.73 10.48 17.51
N LEU A 144 5.14 11.08 18.63
CA LEU A 144 6.54 11.38 18.90
C LEU A 144 7.31 10.20 19.48
N GLU A 145 6.63 9.25 20.12
CA GLU A 145 7.24 8.01 20.63
C GLU A 145 7.26 6.90 19.58
N ALA A 146 6.36 6.99 18.60
CA ALA A 146 6.25 6.03 17.52
C ALA A 146 7.52 5.94 16.66
N ARG A 147 7.84 4.74 16.16
CA ARG A 147 9.04 4.46 15.38
C ARG A 147 8.73 4.45 13.89
N PHE A 148 9.41 5.29 13.11
CA PHE A 148 9.17 5.48 11.68
C PHE A 148 10.31 4.92 10.85
N VAL A 149 9.97 4.33 9.70
CA VAL A 149 10.90 3.85 8.67
C VAL A 149 10.46 4.34 7.29
N LEU A 150 11.38 4.30 6.32
CA LEU A 150 10.97 4.41 4.92
C LEU A 150 10.29 3.12 4.50
N SER A 151 9.24 3.23 3.69
CA SER A 151 8.69 2.06 3.01
C SER A 151 9.70 1.51 2.00
N GLU A 152 9.60 0.21 1.71
CA GLU A 152 10.44 -0.43 0.70
C GLU A 152 10.21 0.19 -0.67
N GLU A 153 8.97 0.57 -1.00
CA GLU A 153 8.63 1.24 -2.25
C GLU A 153 9.28 2.63 -2.36
N ALA A 154 9.37 3.37 -1.25
CA ALA A 154 10.10 4.64 -1.21
C ALA A 154 11.58 4.40 -1.45
N LEU A 155 12.17 3.40 -0.78
CA LEU A 155 13.58 3.05 -0.91
C LEU A 155 13.95 2.67 -2.34
N ASP A 156 13.15 1.80 -2.97
CA ASP A 156 13.34 1.40 -4.35
C ASP A 156 13.08 2.54 -5.33
N GLY A 157 12.10 3.40 -5.05
CA GLY A 157 11.89 4.66 -5.77
C GLY A 157 13.15 5.54 -5.77
N PHE A 158 13.78 5.71 -4.61
CA PHE A 158 15.03 6.46 -4.50
C PHE A 158 16.20 5.75 -5.22
N ARG A 159 16.31 4.42 -5.13
CA ARG A 159 17.35 3.66 -5.87
C ARG A 159 17.21 3.82 -7.38
N GLN A 160 15.99 3.74 -7.91
CA GLN A 160 15.71 3.95 -9.33
C GLN A 160 16.08 5.38 -9.77
N GLU A 161 15.72 6.37 -8.97
CA GLU A 161 16.03 7.78 -9.19
C GLU A 161 17.55 8.03 -9.23
N VAL A 162 18.30 7.48 -8.26
CA VAL A 162 19.77 7.57 -8.17
C VAL A 162 20.45 6.87 -9.34
N ALA A 163 19.97 5.68 -9.72
CA ALA A 163 20.52 4.91 -10.83
C ALA A 163 20.36 5.63 -12.18
N GLY A 164 19.61 6.74 -12.23
CA GLY A 164 19.25 7.40 -13.47
C GLY A 164 18.46 6.47 -14.38
N ARG A 165 17.98 5.34 -13.83
CA ARG A 165 17.03 4.48 -14.48
C ARG A 165 15.78 5.34 -14.51
N ARG A 166 15.55 5.97 -15.67
CA ARG A 166 14.20 5.93 -16.20
C ARG A 166 13.87 4.45 -16.16
N SER A 167 13.18 4.00 -15.10
CA SER A 167 12.21 2.93 -15.29
C SER A 167 11.58 3.32 -16.59
N ALA A 168 11.78 2.51 -17.65
CA ALA A 168 11.17 2.75 -18.94
C ALA A 168 9.74 3.00 -18.54
N ALA A 169 9.37 4.29 -18.49
CA ALA A 169 8.18 4.65 -17.78
C ALA A 169 7.18 4.01 -18.71
N ARG A 170 6.61 2.87 -18.27
CA ARG A 170 5.33 2.39 -18.74
C ARG A 170 4.54 3.68 -18.77
N ARG A 171 4.37 4.20 -19.99
CA ARG A 171 3.91 5.57 -20.21
C ARG A 171 2.73 5.73 -19.27
N PRO A 172 2.58 6.85 -18.53
CA PRO A 172 1.31 7.07 -17.86
C PRO A 172 0.24 6.95 -18.94
N GLY A 173 -0.57 5.90 -18.89
CA GLY A 173 -1.55 5.54 -19.92
C GLY A 173 -1.23 4.33 -20.83
N ARG A 174 -0.01 3.76 -20.86
CA ARG A 174 0.20 2.43 -21.45
C ARG A 174 0.18 1.39 -20.34
N HIS A 175 -1.03 1.14 -19.88
CA HIS A 175 -1.36 -0.04 -19.12
C HIS A 175 -1.05 -1.23 -20.03
N ASP A 176 0.00 -2.00 -19.73
CA ASP A 176 0.30 -3.15 -20.56
C ASP A 176 -0.92 -4.09 -20.50
N PRO A 177 -1.40 -4.56 -21.67
CA PRO A 177 -2.51 -5.48 -21.73
C PRO A 177 -2.19 -6.73 -20.91
N TYR A 178 -3.21 -7.37 -20.38
CA TYR A 178 -3.05 -8.69 -19.76
C TYR A 178 -2.64 -9.69 -20.82
N ALA A 179 -1.51 -10.38 -20.59
CA ALA A 179 -1.07 -11.46 -21.46
C ALA A 179 -1.91 -12.73 -21.25
N SER A 180 -2.51 -12.90 -20.06
CA SER A 180 -3.29 -14.07 -19.69
C SER A 180 -4.25 -13.79 -18.54
N ASN A 181 -5.21 -14.69 -18.31
CA ASN A 181 -6.09 -14.64 -17.14
C ASN A 181 -5.32 -14.73 -15.82
N ARG A 182 -4.20 -15.45 -15.81
CA ARG A 182 -3.32 -15.58 -14.65
C ARG A 182 -2.84 -14.23 -14.14
N GLU A 183 -2.40 -13.37 -15.06
CA GLU A 183 -1.92 -12.03 -14.72
C GLU A 183 -3.05 -11.15 -14.16
N LEU A 184 -4.28 -11.32 -14.65
CA LEU A 184 -5.46 -10.66 -14.10
C LEU A 184 -5.79 -11.16 -12.69
N LEU A 185 -5.72 -12.47 -12.44
CA LEU A 185 -5.94 -13.05 -11.10
C LEU A 185 -4.91 -12.54 -10.08
N VAL A 186 -3.66 -12.34 -10.48
CA VAL A 186 -2.63 -11.74 -9.61
C VAL A 186 -2.99 -10.29 -9.25
N ASP A 187 -3.40 -9.46 -10.21
CA ASP A 187 -3.82 -8.08 -9.92
C ASP A 187 -5.07 -8.05 -9.01
N LEU A 188 -6.01 -8.97 -9.23
CA LEU A 188 -7.19 -9.13 -8.36
C LEU A 188 -6.82 -9.58 -6.94
N HIS A 189 -5.82 -10.46 -6.79
CA HIS A 189 -5.31 -10.87 -5.48
C HIS A 189 -4.65 -9.71 -4.74
N VAL A 190 -3.88 -8.87 -5.44
CA VAL A 190 -3.32 -7.63 -4.85
C VAL A 190 -4.44 -6.72 -4.33
N ILE A 191 -5.52 -6.58 -5.09
CA ILE A 191 -6.70 -5.83 -4.65
C ILE A 191 -7.32 -6.51 -3.41
N GLN A 192 -7.53 -7.83 -3.43
CA GLN A 192 -8.07 -8.57 -2.30
C GLN A 192 -7.21 -8.42 -1.03
N ASN A 193 -5.88 -8.39 -1.14
CA ASN A 193 -4.99 -8.13 -0.01
C ASN A 193 -5.20 -6.72 0.58
N LEU A 194 -5.45 -5.71 -0.28
CA LEU A 194 -5.83 -4.37 0.20
C LEU A 194 -7.19 -4.36 0.92
N TYR A 195 -8.14 -5.18 0.45
CA TYR A 195 -9.43 -5.38 1.13
C TYR A 195 -9.23 -6.06 2.48
N GLN A 196 -8.38 -7.08 2.58
CA GLN A 196 -8.07 -7.77 3.83
C GLN A 196 -7.48 -6.79 4.84
N GLN A 197 -6.43 -6.06 4.46
CA GLN A 197 -5.82 -5.02 5.30
C GLN A 197 -6.86 -3.97 5.75
N ARG A 198 -7.82 -3.62 4.89
CA ARG A 198 -8.87 -2.67 5.25
C ARG A 198 -9.83 -3.29 6.26
N SER A 199 -10.22 -4.53 6.05
CA SER A 199 -11.12 -5.27 6.94
C SER A 199 -10.54 -5.36 8.34
N ASP A 200 -9.29 -5.80 8.46
CA ASP A 200 -8.58 -5.94 9.73
C ASP A 200 -8.53 -4.59 10.48
N ARG A 201 -8.36 -3.49 9.74
CA ARG A 201 -8.40 -2.14 10.32
C ARG A 201 -9.80 -1.68 10.72
N VAL A 202 -10.83 -1.98 9.94
CA VAL A 202 -12.19 -1.51 10.23
C VAL A 202 -12.82 -2.31 11.36
N PHE A 203 -12.56 -3.61 11.43
CA PHE A 203 -13.23 -4.56 12.32
C PHE A 203 -12.30 -5.16 13.40
N SER A 204 -11.17 -4.52 13.69
CA SER A 204 -10.25 -4.92 14.77
C SER A 204 -10.97 -5.07 16.12
N HIS A 205 -10.75 -6.22 16.77
CA HIS A 205 -11.38 -6.62 18.03
C HIS A 205 -11.10 -5.63 19.17
N ASP A 206 -9.95 -4.97 19.18
CA ASP A 206 -9.53 -4.04 20.26
C ASP A 206 -10.32 -2.71 20.25
N ARG A 207 -11.10 -2.43 19.19
CA ARG A 207 -11.81 -1.15 19.04
C ARG A 207 -13.20 -1.11 19.64
N TRP A 208 -13.78 -2.26 19.99
CA TRP A 208 -15.10 -2.30 20.65
C TRP A 208 -15.14 -1.47 21.93
N HIS A 209 -13.99 -1.26 22.58
CA HIS A 209 -13.86 -0.45 23.79
C HIS A 209 -13.66 1.07 23.54
N ARG A 210 -13.44 1.54 22.29
CA ARG A 210 -13.11 2.94 21.97
C ARG A 210 -14.20 3.68 21.19
N LEU A 211 -15.47 3.49 21.56
CA LEU A 211 -16.70 3.99 20.90
C LEU A 211 -16.93 5.53 20.88
N HIS A 212 -15.91 6.38 21.01
CA HIS A 212 -16.12 7.82 21.22
C HIS A 212 -15.48 8.78 20.21
N ASN A 213 -14.89 8.31 19.11
CA ASN A 213 -14.35 9.21 18.08
C ASN A 213 -15.10 9.09 16.74
N THR A 214 -16.09 9.96 16.52
CA THR A 214 -16.95 9.98 15.31
C THR A 214 -16.30 10.64 14.09
N THR A 215 -15.11 11.25 14.22
CA THR A 215 -14.40 11.91 13.11
C THR A 215 -13.42 11.00 12.39
N TYR A 216 -13.00 9.90 13.02
CA TYR A 216 -12.04 8.95 12.48
C TYR A 216 -12.72 7.89 11.61
N ARG A 217 -12.34 7.81 10.33
CA ARG A 217 -12.78 6.76 9.40
C ARG A 217 -11.64 5.77 9.14
N PRO A 218 -11.57 4.63 9.86
CA PRO A 218 -10.53 3.65 9.64
C PRO A 218 -10.52 3.14 8.20
N GLY A 219 -9.33 2.90 7.64
CA GLY A 219 -9.19 2.38 6.29
C GLY A 219 -9.48 3.37 5.15
N ARG A 220 -9.59 4.68 5.40
CA ARG A 220 -9.79 5.69 4.33
C ARG A 220 -8.66 5.70 3.29
N SER A 221 -7.41 5.67 3.74
CA SER A 221 -6.23 5.62 2.86
C SER A 221 -6.20 4.30 2.05
N LEU A 222 -6.52 3.17 2.68
CA LEU A 222 -6.67 1.90 1.97
C LEU A 222 -7.82 1.91 0.97
N SER A 223 -8.94 2.55 1.30
CA SER A 223 -10.05 2.70 0.36
C SER A 223 -9.62 3.49 -0.87
N MET A 224 -8.82 4.56 -0.71
CA MET A 224 -8.25 5.28 -1.86
C MET A 224 -7.27 4.41 -2.66
N ARG A 225 -6.46 3.58 -2.01
CA ARG A 225 -5.55 2.64 -2.68
C ARG A 225 -6.30 1.56 -3.45
N ILE A 226 -7.39 1.03 -2.89
CA ILE A 226 -8.31 0.09 -3.54
C ILE A 226 -8.90 0.70 -4.81
N GLU A 227 -9.47 1.90 -4.72
CA GLU A 227 -10.03 2.60 -5.89
C GLU A 227 -8.97 2.85 -6.97
N ALA A 228 -7.75 3.23 -6.56
CA ALA A 228 -6.64 3.41 -7.49
C ALA A 228 -6.18 2.10 -8.15
N ALA A 229 -6.22 0.99 -7.42
CA ALA A 229 -5.90 -0.34 -7.93
C ALA A 229 -6.97 -0.82 -8.93
N TRP A 230 -8.25 -0.66 -8.61
CA TRP A 230 -9.35 -0.93 -9.55
C TRP A 230 -9.27 -0.07 -10.81
N THR A 231 -9.00 1.24 -10.66
CA THR A 231 -8.81 2.14 -11.81
C THR A 231 -7.69 1.65 -12.72
N ARG A 232 -6.58 1.17 -12.13
CA ARG A 232 -5.46 0.61 -12.89
C ARG A 232 -5.84 -0.70 -13.60
N LEU A 233 -6.56 -1.59 -12.92
CA LEU A 233 -7.03 -2.86 -13.49
C LEU A 233 -7.98 -2.61 -14.67
N ARG A 234 -8.96 -1.72 -14.51
CA ARG A 234 -9.89 -1.34 -15.59
C ARG A 234 -9.14 -0.79 -16.80
N ALA A 235 -8.16 0.09 -16.59
CA ALA A 235 -7.35 0.64 -17.68
C ALA A 235 -6.47 -0.43 -18.38
N ARG A 236 -6.01 -1.46 -17.65
CA ARG A 236 -5.33 -2.63 -18.26
C ARG A 236 -6.27 -3.49 -19.08
N LEU A 237 -7.49 -3.72 -18.58
CA LEU A 237 -8.53 -4.45 -19.32
C LEU A 237 -8.90 -3.74 -20.61
N GLU A 238 -9.07 -2.42 -20.58
CA GLU A 238 -9.36 -1.61 -21.79
C GLU A 238 -8.26 -1.72 -22.85
N ALA A 239 -6.99 -1.83 -22.42
CA ALA A 239 -5.86 -2.04 -23.32
C ALA A 239 -5.75 -3.48 -23.84
N THR A 240 -6.44 -4.44 -23.23
CA THR A 240 -6.32 -5.88 -23.53
C THR A 240 -7.27 -6.29 -24.66
N GLU A 241 -6.70 -6.79 -25.76
CA GLU A 241 -7.50 -7.34 -26.84
C GLU A 241 -8.28 -8.56 -26.35
N ASN A 242 -9.58 -8.60 -26.64
CA ASN A 242 -10.48 -9.66 -26.16
C ASN A 242 -10.50 -9.81 -24.62
N ALA A 243 -10.32 -8.74 -23.84
CA ALA A 243 -10.43 -8.77 -22.38
C ALA A 243 -11.71 -9.47 -21.87
N ALA A 244 -12.82 -9.27 -22.58
CA ALA A 244 -14.10 -9.90 -22.29
C ALA A 244 -14.10 -11.44 -22.42
N LYS A 245 -13.07 -12.05 -23.02
CA LYS A 245 -12.90 -13.51 -23.11
C LYS A 245 -12.10 -14.09 -21.94
N LEU A 246 -11.41 -13.25 -21.16
CA LEU A 246 -10.69 -13.71 -19.97
C LEU A 246 -11.70 -14.34 -18.99
N PRO A 247 -11.48 -15.56 -18.48
CA PRO A 247 -12.39 -16.24 -17.58
C PRO A 247 -12.91 -15.39 -16.42
N ALA A 248 -12.05 -14.67 -15.69
CA ALA A 248 -12.52 -13.82 -14.59
C ALA A 248 -13.50 -12.72 -15.07
N MET A 249 -13.22 -12.11 -16.22
CA MET A 249 -14.11 -11.09 -16.80
C MET A 249 -15.39 -11.67 -17.38
N ARG A 250 -15.32 -12.88 -17.96
CA ARG A 250 -16.51 -13.59 -18.42
C ARG A 250 -17.42 -13.93 -17.26
N LEU A 251 -16.86 -14.47 -16.18
CA LEU A 251 -17.60 -14.81 -14.97
C LEU A 251 -18.32 -13.56 -14.42
N MET A 252 -17.60 -12.45 -14.25
CA MET A 252 -18.21 -11.21 -13.79
C MET A 252 -19.36 -10.74 -14.68
N ARG A 253 -19.21 -10.81 -16.00
CA ARG A 253 -20.23 -10.33 -16.94
C ARG A 253 -21.43 -11.29 -17.05
N GLU A 254 -21.18 -12.59 -17.13
CA GLU A 254 -22.19 -13.63 -17.33
C GLU A 254 -23.14 -13.73 -16.15
N TYR A 255 -22.62 -13.55 -14.94
CA TYR A 255 -23.38 -13.63 -13.69
C TYR A 255 -23.64 -12.26 -13.04
N ALA A 256 -23.38 -11.17 -13.77
CA ALA A 256 -23.57 -9.79 -13.34
C ALA A 256 -22.97 -9.48 -11.95
N LEU A 257 -21.74 -9.95 -11.72
CA LEU A 257 -21.07 -9.83 -10.43
C LEU A 257 -20.53 -8.41 -10.23
N THR A 258 -20.65 -7.90 -9.00
CA THR A 258 -20.01 -6.66 -8.59
C THR A 258 -18.52 -6.87 -8.30
N GLU A 259 -17.78 -5.77 -8.13
CA GLU A 259 -16.37 -5.82 -7.74
C GLU A 259 -16.21 -6.44 -6.34
N GLU A 260 -17.13 -6.18 -5.42
CA GLU A 260 -17.16 -6.79 -4.09
C GLU A 260 -17.39 -8.30 -4.16
N GLU A 261 -18.34 -8.75 -4.98
CA GLU A 261 -18.59 -10.18 -5.19
C GLU A 261 -17.36 -10.87 -5.82
N MET A 262 -16.67 -10.20 -6.74
CA MET A 262 -15.42 -10.72 -7.30
C MET A 262 -14.31 -10.82 -6.24
N VAL A 263 -14.21 -9.86 -5.31
CA VAL A 263 -13.23 -9.93 -4.21
C VAL A 263 -13.50 -11.13 -3.31
N ILE A 264 -14.77 -11.45 -3.01
CA ILE A 264 -15.13 -12.67 -2.25
C ILE A 264 -14.64 -13.92 -2.97
N ILE A 265 -14.90 -14.01 -4.29
CA ILE A 265 -14.46 -15.16 -5.09
C ILE A 265 -12.93 -15.29 -5.07
N ILE A 266 -12.22 -14.18 -5.26
CA ILE A 266 -10.76 -14.18 -5.26
C ILE A 266 -10.21 -14.55 -3.88
N HIS A 267 -10.83 -14.07 -2.80
CA HIS A 267 -10.42 -14.43 -1.45
C HIS A 267 -10.52 -15.94 -1.21
N LEU A 268 -11.68 -16.54 -1.50
CA LEU A 268 -11.88 -17.98 -1.31
C LEU A 268 -10.97 -18.81 -2.22
N LEU A 269 -10.76 -18.39 -3.46
CA LEU A 269 -9.85 -19.05 -4.39
C LEU A 269 -8.43 -19.11 -3.83
N PHE A 270 -7.89 -17.96 -3.40
CA PHE A 270 -6.53 -17.91 -2.88
C PHE A 270 -6.41 -18.54 -1.48
N LYS A 271 -7.48 -18.51 -0.68
CA LYS A 271 -7.55 -19.26 0.58
C LYS A 271 -7.42 -20.76 0.35
N GLU A 272 -8.13 -21.31 -0.63
CA GLU A 272 -8.00 -22.73 -1.01
C GLU A 272 -6.58 -23.05 -1.49
N LEU A 273 -5.99 -22.18 -2.33
CA LEU A 273 -4.65 -22.41 -2.90
C LEU A 273 -3.51 -22.30 -1.90
N TYR A 274 -3.59 -21.38 -0.94
CA TYR A 274 -2.49 -21.10 0.00
C TYR A 274 -2.65 -21.81 1.35
N GLU A 275 -3.86 -21.79 1.90
CA GLU A 275 -4.12 -22.33 3.25
C GLU A 275 -4.56 -23.80 3.19
N GLY A 276 -4.86 -24.32 1.99
CA GLY A 276 -5.45 -25.65 1.82
C GLY A 276 -6.86 -25.76 2.41
N SER A 277 -7.48 -24.63 2.73
CA SER A 277 -8.84 -24.55 3.27
C SER A 277 -9.77 -23.91 2.24
N ALA A 278 -10.78 -24.65 1.81
CA ALA A 278 -11.80 -24.14 0.90
C ALA A 278 -12.89 -23.29 1.60
N TYR A 279 -12.81 -23.15 2.93
CA TYR A 279 -13.88 -22.62 3.76
C TYR A 279 -13.51 -21.29 4.42
N ALA A 280 -14.45 -20.35 4.41
CA ALA A 280 -14.37 -19.13 5.19
C ALA A 280 -15.72 -18.79 5.83
N ASP A 281 -15.67 -18.17 7.01
CA ASP A 281 -16.86 -17.68 7.70
C ASP A 281 -17.55 -16.60 6.85
N VAL A 282 -18.87 -16.73 6.67
CA VAL A 282 -19.67 -15.72 5.95
C VAL A 282 -19.50 -14.33 6.58
N ALA A 283 -19.41 -14.26 7.92
CA ALA A 283 -19.18 -13.01 8.61
C ALA A 283 -17.87 -12.33 8.18
N ASP A 284 -16.80 -13.09 7.97
CA ASP A 284 -15.50 -12.56 7.58
C ASP A 284 -15.47 -12.16 6.11
N LEU A 285 -16.16 -12.89 5.24
CA LEU A 285 -16.36 -12.46 3.85
C LEU A 285 -17.11 -11.12 3.74
N LEU A 286 -18.13 -10.92 4.58
CA LEU A 286 -18.86 -9.65 4.59
C LEU A 286 -17.99 -8.52 5.16
N LYS A 287 -17.24 -8.78 6.23
CA LYS A 287 -16.27 -7.81 6.77
C LYS A 287 -15.21 -7.45 5.72
N LEU A 288 -14.75 -8.40 4.91
CA LEU A 288 -13.73 -8.18 3.89
C LEU A 288 -14.15 -7.04 2.93
N ILE A 289 -15.36 -7.12 2.42
CA ILE A 289 -15.88 -6.18 1.42
C ILE A 289 -16.41 -4.87 2.00
N SER A 290 -16.68 -4.82 3.30
CA SER A 290 -17.26 -3.65 3.96
C SER A 290 -16.24 -2.55 4.28
N ARG A 291 -16.68 -1.30 4.11
CA ARG A 291 -15.91 -0.09 4.45
C ARG A 291 -16.18 0.42 5.88
N SER A 292 -17.28 -0.03 6.48
CA SER A 292 -17.72 0.35 7.84
C SER A 292 -18.73 -0.67 8.38
N GLU A 293 -19.12 -0.54 9.66
CA GLU A 293 -20.18 -1.36 10.27
C GLU A 293 -21.55 -1.12 9.61
N THR A 294 -21.88 0.11 9.22
CA THR A 294 -23.12 0.40 8.49
C THR A 294 -23.14 -0.31 7.14
N ASP A 295 -22.00 -0.31 6.45
CA ASP A 295 -21.82 -1.00 5.17
C ASP A 295 -21.88 -2.53 5.35
N LEU A 296 -21.39 -3.06 6.48
CA LEU A 296 -21.53 -4.48 6.85
C LEU A 296 -23.00 -4.91 6.91
N ILE A 297 -23.86 -4.11 7.54
CA ILE A 297 -25.30 -4.39 7.61
C ILE A 297 -25.92 -4.42 6.21
N GLN A 298 -25.54 -3.49 5.34
CA GLN A 298 -26.03 -3.44 3.97
C GLN A 298 -25.54 -4.62 3.13
N ASN A 299 -24.28 -5.01 3.29
CA ASN A 299 -23.64 -6.09 2.55
C ASN A 299 -24.16 -7.48 2.94
N ARG A 300 -24.90 -7.63 4.05
CA ARG A 300 -25.62 -8.89 4.37
C ARG A 300 -26.48 -9.41 3.21
N ARG A 301 -26.95 -8.53 2.33
CA ARG A 301 -27.70 -8.91 1.13
C ARG A 301 -26.90 -9.81 0.15
N ILE A 302 -25.57 -9.75 0.17
CA ILE A 302 -24.69 -10.56 -0.69
C ILE A 302 -24.69 -12.04 -0.25
N ALA A 303 -25.00 -12.32 1.02
CA ALA A 303 -25.17 -13.68 1.54
C ALA A 303 -26.66 -14.10 1.61
N ALA A 304 -27.58 -13.32 1.04
CA ALA A 304 -29.01 -13.69 0.98
C ALA A 304 -29.29 -14.56 -0.25
N GLU A 305 -30.24 -15.50 -0.16
CA GLU A 305 -30.57 -16.48 -1.21
C GLU A 305 -30.80 -15.88 -2.62
N GLY A 306 -31.24 -14.62 -2.68
CA GLY A 306 -31.44 -13.89 -3.94
C GLY A 306 -30.20 -13.21 -4.53
N SER A 307 -29.05 -13.27 -3.86
CA SER A 307 -27.78 -12.69 -4.34
C SER A 307 -27.27 -13.42 -5.59
N SER A 308 -26.48 -12.74 -6.42
CA SER A 308 -25.88 -13.35 -7.61
C SER A 308 -25.01 -14.56 -7.25
N LEU A 309 -24.26 -14.46 -6.14
CA LEU A 309 -23.38 -15.53 -5.67
C LEU A 309 -24.12 -16.83 -5.33
N LEU A 310 -25.26 -16.75 -4.62
CA LEU A 310 -26.02 -17.95 -4.23
C LEU A 310 -26.99 -18.42 -5.32
N LYS A 311 -27.66 -17.49 -6.01
CA LYS A 311 -28.60 -17.80 -7.08
C LYS A 311 -27.95 -18.61 -8.21
N HIS A 312 -26.67 -18.39 -8.45
CA HIS A 312 -25.91 -19.05 -9.52
C HIS A 312 -25.00 -20.18 -9.03
N ASP A 313 -25.14 -20.63 -7.77
CA ASP A 313 -24.28 -21.67 -7.17
C ASP A 313 -22.79 -21.35 -7.30
N ILE A 314 -22.40 -20.07 -7.19
CA ILE A 314 -20.99 -19.65 -7.21
C ILE A 314 -20.41 -19.83 -5.81
N LEU A 315 -21.18 -19.41 -4.80
CA LEU A 315 -20.87 -19.58 -3.38
C LEU A 315 -21.79 -20.67 -2.81
N ARG A 316 -21.21 -21.63 -2.11
CA ARG A 316 -21.94 -22.64 -1.36
C ARG A 316 -21.90 -22.27 0.11
N LEU A 317 -23.06 -22.38 0.77
CA LEU A 317 -23.18 -22.14 2.20
C LEU A 317 -23.47 -23.46 2.90
N GLU A 318 -22.69 -23.77 3.92
CA GLU A 318 -22.99 -24.89 4.81
C GLU A 318 -24.25 -24.61 5.63
N PRO A 319 -25.01 -25.66 6.03
CA PRO A 319 -26.28 -25.50 6.72
C PRO A 319 -26.11 -24.69 8.00
N MET A 320 -26.75 -23.52 8.01
CA MET A 320 -26.73 -22.58 9.12
C MET A 320 -27.59 -23.09 10.28
N ILE A 321 -27.22 -22.74 11.50
CA ILE A 321 -28.12 -22.86 12.66
C ILE A 321 -29.36 -21.99 12.37
N GLU A 322 -30.55 -22.57 12.49
CA GLU A 322 -31.82 -21.91 12.18
C GLU A 322 -31.87 -20.47 12.70
N GLY A 323 -32.06 -19.50 11.79
CA GLY A 323 -32.16 -18.08 12.10
C GLY A 323 -30.85 -17.30 12.23
N ARG A 324 -29.67 -17.93 12.04
CA ARG A 324 -28.35 -17.25 12.12
C ARG A 324 -27.58 -17.32 10.81
N SER A 325 -27.91 -16.40 9.90
CA SER A 325 -27.30 -16.38 8.56
C SER A 325 -25.81 -16.02 8.48
N LEU A 326 -25.18 -15.70 9.61
CA LEU A 326 -23.77 -15.28 9.68
C LEU A 326 -22.86 -16.32 10.33
N THR A 327 -23.41 -17.46 10.77
CA THR A 327 -22.65 -18.54 11.43
C THR A 327 -22.33 -19.69 10.49
N GLY A 328 -22.69 -19.57 9.21
CA GLY A 328 -22.37 -20.57 8.20
C GLY A 328 -20.95 -20.39 7.68
N GLU A 329 -20.32 -21.50 7.36
CA GLU A 329 -19.13 -21.51 6.53
C GLU A 329 -19.53 -21.43 5.05
N SER A 330 -18.62 -20.92 4.24
CA SER A 330 -18.83 -20.73 2.83
C SER A 330 -17.63 -21.16 2.03
N SER A 331 -17.88 -21.76 0.87
CA SER A 331 -16.86 -22.23 -0.06
C SER A 331 -17.23 -21.85 -1.48
N LEU A 332 -16.23 -21.82 -2.37
CA LEU A 332 -16.52 -21.74 -3.80
C LEU A 332 -17.06 -23.06 -4.30
N ALA A 333 -17.96 -23.00 -5.29
CA ALA A 333 -18.30 -24.18 -6.06
C ALA A 333 -17.15 -24.58 -6.99
N ASP A 334 -16.91 -25.89 -7.12
CA ASP A 334 -15.77 -26.44 -7.87
C ASP A 334 -15.73 -25.95 -9.33
N TRP A 335 -16.91 -25.77 -9.93
CA TRP A 335 -17.02 -25.28 -11.30
C TRP A 335 -16.46 -23.86 -11.44
N VAL A 336 -16.55 -23.01 -10.41
CA VAL A 336 -16.03 -21.64 -10.42
C VAL A 336 -14.50 -21.67 -10.43
N VAL A 337 -13.91 -22.51 -9.59
CA VAL A 337 -12.46 -22.71 -9.51
C VAL A 337 -11.93 -23.16 -10.87
N ASN A 338 -12.54 -24.21 -11.45
CA ASN A 338 -12.18 -24.73 -12.76
C ASN A 338 -12.37 -23.69 -13.87
N TYR A 339 -13.47 -22.93 -13.81
CA TYR A 339 -13.78 -21.86 -14.78
C TYR A 339 -12.69 -20.79 -14.76
N LEU A 340 -12.26 -20.33 -13.58
CA LEU A 340 -11.23 -19.30 -13.44
C LEU A 340 -9.87 -19.76 -13.94
N PHE A 341 -9.55 -21.05 -13.88
CA PHE A 341 -8.31 -21.59 -14.48
C PHE A 341 -8.42 -21.91 -15.98
N GLY A 342 -9.59 -21.73 -16.58
CA GLY A 342 -9.81 -21.96 -18.02
C GLY A 342 -9.99 -23.42 -18.39
N SER A 343 -10.16 -24.29 -17.40
CA SER A 343 -10.49 -25.71 -17.58
C SER A 343 -11.98 -25.82 -17.93
N ASN A 344 -12.34 -25.59 -19.19
CA ASN A 344 -13.70 -25.83 -19.71
C ASN A 344 -14.03 -27.33 -19.86
N VAL A 345 -13.20 -28.22 -19.33
CA VAL A 345 -13.44 -29.65 -19.30
C VAL A 345 -13.70 -30.02 -17.84
N VAL A 346 -14.75 -30.81 -17.61
CA VAL A 346 -15.05 -31.48 -16.34
C VAL A 346 -14.00 -32.58 -16.09
N GLU A 347 -12.73 -32.20 -16.13
CA GLU A 347 -11.63 -32.99 -15.60
C GLU A 347 -11.16 -32.23 -14.37
N ASP A 348 -11.25 -32.89 -13.21
CA ASP A 348 -10.63 -32.42 -11.98
C ASP A 348 -9.24 -31.87 -12.29
N ILE A 349 -8.96 -30.63 -11.85
CA ILE A 349 -7.60 -30.10 -11.87
C ILE A 349 -6.74 -31.14 -11.18
N ARG A 350 -5.87 -31.78 -11.96
CA ARG A 350 -5.04 -32.86 -11.45
C ARG A 350 -4.10 -32.26 -10.39
N ALA A 351 -3.82 -33.04 -9.35
CA ALA A 351 -3.04 -32.57 -8.20
C ALA A 351 -1.66 -32.00 -8.59
N ASP A 352 -1.10 -32.44 -9.71
CA ASP A 352 0.13 -31.94 -10.32
C ASP A 352 0.01 -30.48 -10.84
N GLU A 353 -1.10 -30.10 -11.47
CA GLU A 353 -1.34 -28.71 -11.88
C GLU A 353 -1.54 -27.77 -10.69
N ARG A 354 -2.14 -28.27 -9.59
CA ARG A 354 -2.23 -27.53 -8.32
C ARG A 354 -0.86 -27.31 -7.70
N ILE A 355 0.02 -28.32 -7.77
CA ILE A 355 1.42 -28.21 -7.30
C ILE A 355 2.18 -27.18 -8.13
N ASP A 356 2.06 -27.18 -9.46
CA ASP A 356 2.75 -26.20 -10.32
C ASP A 356 2.30 -24.76 -10.06
N TRP A 357 1.01 -24.57 -9.72
CA TRP A 357 0.50 -23.26 -9.31
C TRP A 357 1.00 -22.88 -7.91
N HIS A 358 0.95 -23.80 -6.95
CA HIS A 358 1.47 -23.55 -5.61
C HIS A 358 2.96 -23.20 -5.65
N VAL A 359 3.76 -23.93 -6.44
CA VAL A 359 5.18 -23.66 -6.68
C VAL A 359 5.38 -22.31 -7.35
N TYR A 360 4.58 -21.93 -8.34
CA TYR A 360 4.71 -20.61 -8.95
C TYR A 360 4.26 -19.46 -8.03
N LEU A 361 3.21 -19.63 -7.22
CA LEU A 361 2.80 -18.62 -6.23
C LEU A 361 3.84 -18.47 -5.13
N HIS A 362 4.35 -19.58 -4.61
CA HIS A 362 5.47 -19.54 -3.67
C HIS A 362 6.71 -18.94 -4.32
N GLN A 363 6.99 -19.22 -5.59
CA GLN A 363 8.06 -18.53 -6.31
C GLN A 363 7.78 -17.04 -6.44
N LEU A 364 6.53 -16.57 -6.54
CA LEU A 364 6.21 -15.14 -6.52
C LEU A 364 6.40 -14.51 -5.13
N GLU A 365 6.18 -15.26 -4.04
CA GLU A 365 6.45 -14.80 -2.67
C GLU A 365 7.95 -14.84 -2.32
N ASP A 366 8.66 -15.93 -2.64
CA ASP A 366 10.11 -16.09 -2.46
C ASP A 366 10.90 -15.20 -3.43
N THR A 367 10.35 -14.93 -4.62
CA THR A 367 10.78 -13.79 -5.42
C THR A 367 10.16 -12.50 -4.87
N SER A 368 10.75 -12.08 -3.75
CA SER A 368 11.16 -10.68 -3.49
C SER A 368 11.90 -9.98 -4.67
N GLY A 369 11.91 -10.58 -5.86
CA GLY A 369 12.47 -10.14 -7.12
C GLY A 369 11.47 -9.98 -8.27
N PHE A 370 10.18 -10.31 -8.16
CA PHE A 370 9.26 -10.13 -9.31
C PHE A 370 8.89 -8.65 -9.58
N TYR A 371 9.16 -7.76 -8.62
CA TYR A 371 9.13 -6.30 -8.80
C TYR A 371 10.52 -5.63 -8.84
N ARG A 372 11.62 -6.39 -9.03
CA ARG A 372 12.98 -5.79 -9.23
C ARG A 372 13.15 -5.05 -10.56
#